data_AF-A0A318TXI3-F1
#
_entry.id   AF-A0A318TXI3-F1
#
_cell.length_a   1.000
_cell.length_b   1.000
_cell.length_c   1.000
_cell.angle_alpha   90.00
_cell.angle_beta   90.00
_cell.angle_gamma   90.00
#
_symmetry.space_group_name_H-M   'P 1'
#
loop_
_entity.id
_entity.type
_entity.pdbx_description
1 polymer ?
#
loop_
_entity_poly.entity_id
_entity_poly.type
_entity_poly.pdbx_seq_one_letter_code
_entity_poly.pdbx_strand_id
1 'polypeptide(L)'
;MLKVRGMGAAPKAISGLDDWLFLCNDTNQTWDMYEGRLRLDDSAQAQWREEFVRRGTLMRALGIHYRYIIVPNKECVLPDMTPPELHKAPFRLVHQVRDAARGHVHDIVLEPFILNHPERLKFFDRGDTHWNAFGAWHVVNHILAGLEIPGGLQPISEQEVSFRTETQFIGDLSRKFDPPISPGSIRAQLPHSTAACRFDNRIVNHGNLGIWEGGAPDGPVMLVFGDSFASEMVRYLAHRARRLVRVHTSAIDREILFRERPDIVLSVSIERFLRTVPPRITDFSYKTDLRQKLGGLDPEKRAALLAPMHALRTGPNAAYAADMLASAPLE
;
A
#
# COMPACT_ATOMS: atom_id res chain seq x y z
N MET A 1 -21.68 0.31 26.32
CA MET A 1 -22.09 0.73 24.96
C MET A 1 -21.12 1.84 24.52
N LEU A 2 -20.19 1.53 23.62
CA LEU A 2 -19.17 2.47 23.15
C LEU A 2 -19.85 3.53 22.26
N LYS A 3 -19.65 4.82 22.55
CA LYS A 3 -20.19 5.90 21.72
C LYS A 3 -19.21 6.23 20.60
N VAL A 4 -19.69 6.20 19.35
CA VAL A 4 -18.94 6.69 18.19
C VAL A 4 -18.93 8.22 18.22
N ARG A 5 -17.77 8.82 17.94
CA ARG A 5 -17.56 10.28 17.98
C ARG A 5 -18.31 10.95 16.81
N GLY A 6 -19.14 11.94 17.12
CA GLY A 6 -19.86 12.77 16.14
C GLY A 6 -21.38 12.59 16.19
N MET A 7 -22.06 13.40 17.01
CA MET A 7 -23.51 13.58 16.90
C MET A 7 -23.80 14.37 15.61
N GLY A 8 -24.17 13.67 14.53
CA GLY A 8 -24.68 14.28 13.30
C GLY A 8 -24.24 13.59 11.99
N ALA A 9 -23.15 12.84 11.99
CA ALA A 9 -22.67 12.09 10.82
C ALA A 9 -22.75 10.58 11.06
N ALA A 10 -23.04 9.81 10.01
CA ALA A 10 -23.05 8.36 10.09
C ALA A 10 -21.67 7.83 10.57
N PRO A 11 -21.64 6.83 11.47
CA PRO A 11 -20.39 6.34 12.07
C PRO A 11 -19.44 5.81 10.98
N LYS A 12 -18.12 6.02 11.13
CA LYS A 12 -17.12 5.54 10.16
C LYS A 12 -16.43 4.24 10.59
N ALA A 13 -16.91 3.63 11.67
CA ALA A 13 -16.52 2.31 12.15
C ALA A 13 -17.74 1.59 12.71
N ILE A 14 -17.81 0.28 12.49
CA ILE A 14 -18.83 -0.62 13.03
C ILE A 14 -18.15 -1.74 13.83
N SER A 15 -18.78 -2.17 14.91
CA SER A 15 -18.33 -3.32 15.70
C SER A 15 -18.82 -4.61 15.08
N GLY A 16 -17.91 -5.55 14.88
CA GLY A 16 -18.22 -6.95 14.61
C GLY A 16 -18.14 -7.79 15.89
N LEU A 17 -17.87 -9.08 15.73
CA LEU A 17 -17.67 -10.02 16.85
C LEU A 17 -16.30 -9.82 17.52
N ASP A 18 -16.16 -10.25 18.77
CA ASP A 18 -14.90 -10.25 19.55
C ASP A 18 -14.10 -8.92 19.52
N ASP A 19 -14.83 -7.81 19.61
CA ASP A 19 -14.30 -6.43 19.57
C ASP A 19 -13.56 -6.06 18.28
N TRP A 20 -13.74 -6.82 17.20
CA TRP A 20 -13.24 -6.41 15.89
C TRP A 20 -13.98 -5.17 15.39
N LEU A 21 -13.24 -4.18 14.91
CA LEU A 21 -13.80 -3.00 14.27
C LEU A 21 -13.62 -3.10 12.76
N PHE A 22 -14.64 -2.70 12.00
CA PHE A 22 -14.60 -2.65 10.54
C PHE A 22 -14.92 -1.24 10.04
N LEU A 23 -14.36 -0.88 8.89
CA LEU A 23 -14.67 0.38 8.22
C LEU A 23 -16.14 0.37 7.78
N CYS A 24 -16.86 1.47 7.98
CA CYS A 24 -18.21 1.61 7.42
C CYS A 24 -18.47 3.05 6.97
N ASN A 25 -19.53 3.23 6.17
CA ASN A 25 -19.94 4.53 5.63
C ASN A 25 -18.81 5.29 4.93
N ASP A 26 -17.82 4.62 4.34
CA ASP A 26 -16.71 5.25 3.64
C ASP A 26 -17.09 5.62 2.20
N THR A 27 -16.30 6.49 1.56
CA THR A 27 -16.59 6.99 0.21
C THR A 27 -16.38 5.95 -0.89
N ASN A 28 -15.75 4.82 -0.59
CA ASN A 28 -15.53 3.74 -1.55
C ASN A 28 -16.63 2.68 -1.52
N GLN A 29 -17.63 2.80 -0.64
CA GLN A 29 -18.75 1.84 -0.54
C GLN A 29 -18.25 0.42 -0.24
N THR A 30 -17.37 0.30 0.76
CA THR A 30 -16.69 -0.96 1.12
C THR A 30 -17.67 -2.12 1.33
N TRP A 31 -18.79 -1.89 2.00
CA TRP A 31 -19.81 -2.93 2.24
C TRP A 31 -20.61 -3.32 0.98
N ASP A 32 -20.87 -2.38 0.07
CA ASP A 32 -21.49 -2.71 -1.21
C ASP A 32 -20.55 -3.56 -2.07
N MET A 33 -19.23 -3.36 -1.97
CA MET A 33 -18.25 -4.26 -2.59
C MET A 33 -18.22 -5.63 -1.91
N TYR A 34 -18.23 -5.67 -0.57
CA TYR A 34 -18.23 -6.90 0.23
C TYR A 34 -19.42 -7.81 -0.12
N GLU A 35 -20.62 -7.22 -0.19
CA GLU A 35 -21.87 -7.94 -0.51
C GLU A 35 -22.13 -8.05 -2.03
N GLY A 36 -21.17 -7.62 -2.86
CA GLY A 36 -21.24 -7.77 -4.31
C GLY A 36 -22.31 -6.91 -5.01
N ARG A 37 -22.83 -5.88 -4.34
CA ARG A 37 -23.76 -4.88 -4.87
C ARG A 37 -23.06 -3.85 -5.77
N LEU A 38 -21.78 -3.57 -5.53
CA LEU A 38 -20.98 -2.71 -6.39
C LEU A 38 -20.17 -3.55 -7.40
N ARG A 39 -20.31 -3.18 -8.68
CA ARG A 39 -19.67 -3.82 -9.84
C ARG A 39 -19.03 -2.78 -10.75
N LEU A 40 -18.02 -3.19 -11.51
CA LEU A 40 -17.57 -2.43 -12.67
C LEU A 40 -18.55 -2.64 -13.82
N ASP A 41 -18.86 -1.57 -14.55
CA ASP A 41 -19.51 -1.66 -15.85
C ASP A 41 -18.51 -2.11 -16.93
N ASP A 42 -19.00 -2.33 -18.16
CA ASP A 42 -18.17 -2.81 -19.27
C ASP A 42 -17.08 -1.80 -19.67
N SER A 43 -17.38 -0.50 -19.55
CA SER A 43 -16.43 0.58 -19.84
C SER A 43 -15.26 0.57 -18.86
N ALA A 44 -15.53 0.47 -17.57
CA ALA A 44 -14.52 0.43 -16.54
C ALA A 44 -13.69 -0.87 -16.61
N GLN A 45 -14.30 -2.00 -16.93
CA GLN A 45 -13.58 -3.26 -17.19
C GLN A 45 -12.63 -3.14 -18.40
N ALA A 46 -13.08 -2.51 -19.48
CA ALA A 46 -12.24 -2.26 -20.65
C ALA A 46 -11.06 -1.34 -20.31
N GLN A 47 -11.29 -0.26 -19.56
CA GLN A 47 -10.24 0.65 -19.11
C GLN A 47 -9.21 -0.03 -18.20
N TRP A 48 -9.64 -0.88 -17.26
CA TRP A 48 -8.73 -1.71 -16.47
C TRP A 48 -7.86 -2.61 -17.36
N ARG A 49 -8.48 -3.31 -18.32
CA ARG A 49 -7.77 -4.18 -19.25
C ARG A 49 -6.75 -3.41 -20.08
N GLU A 50 -7.12 -2.25 -20.62
CA GLU A 50 -6.21 -1.38 -21.38
C GLU A 50 -5.00 -0.95 -20.55
N GLU A 51 -5.22 -0.56 -19.30
CA GLU A 51 -4.12 -0.15 -18.43
C GLU A 51 -3.21 -1.33 -18.08
N PHE A 52 -3.76 -2.53 -17.82
CA PHE A 52 -2.94 -3.73 -17.63
C PHE A 52 -2.13 -4.10 -18.89
N VAL A 53 -2.72 -3.96 -20.08
CA VAL A 53 -1.99 -4.16 -21.35
C VAL A 53 -0.82 -3.18 -21.46
N ARG A 54 -1.03 -1.89 -21.17
CA ARG A 54 0.02 -0.86 -21.22
C ARG A 54 1.14 -1.15 -20.23
N ARG A 55 0.79 -1.42 -18.97
CA ARG A 55 1.75 -1.76 -17.90
C ARG A 55 2.53 -3.01 -18.26
N GLY A 56 1.85 -4.10 -18.58
CA GLY A 56 2.47 -5.38 -18.93
C GLY A 56 3.40 -5.28 -20.13
N THR A 57 2.99 -4.56 -21.18
CA THR A 57 3.82 -4.37 -22.38
C THR A 57 5.09 -3.58 -22.07
N LEU A 58 4.97 -2.47 -21.32
CA LEU A 58 6.12 -1.67 -20.94
C LEU A 58 7.10 -2.46 -20.07
N MET A 59 6.60 -3.16 -19.04
CA MET A 59 7.45 -3.91 -18.11
C MET A 59 8.18 -5.07 -18.81
N ARG A 60 7.49 -5.80 -19.70
CA ARG A 60 8.14 -6.83 -20.53
C ARG A 60 9.21 -6.25 -21.46
N ALA A 61 8.93 -5.11 -22.11
CA ALA A 61 9.89 -4.46 -22.99
C ALA A 61 11.15 -3.98 -22.26
N LEU A 62 11.03 -3.66 -20.96
CA LEU A 62 12.14 -3.25 -20.11
C LEU A 62 12.80 -4.41 -19.34
N GLY A 63 12.30 -5.64 -19.48
CA GLY A 63 12.81 -6.79 -18.71
C GLY A 63 12.55 -6.72 -17.21
N ILE A 64 11.50 -6.00 -16.78
CA ILE A 64 11.17 -5.76 -15.37
C ILE A 64 10.22 -6.84 -14.85
N HIS A 65 10.52 -7.41 -13.69
CA HIS A 65 9.62 -8.33 -12.99
C HIS A 65 8.48 -7.54 -12.33
N TYR A 66 7.35 -7.47 -13.02
CA TYR A 66 6.17 -6.74 -12.56
C TYR A 66 5.17 -7.66 -11.83
N ARG A 67 4.65 -7.18 -10.70
CA ARG A 67 3.50 -7.77 -9.99
C ARG A 67 2.44 -6.72 -9.69
N TYR A 68 1.19 -7.03 -10.02
CA TYR A 68 0.02 -6.27 -9.57
C TYR A 68 -0.62 -6.99 -8.38
N ILE A 69 -0.47 -6.43 -7.19
CA ILE A 69 -0.88 -7.04 -5.92
C ILE A 69 -2.18 -6.42 -5.46
N ILE A 70 -3.19 -7.25 -5.27
CA ILE A 70 -4.48 -6.85 -4.72
C ILE A 70 -4.52 -7.25 -3.24
N VAL A 71 -4.60 -6.23 -2.38
CA VAL A 71 -4.77 -6.40 -0.94
C VAL A 71 -6.27 -6.54 -0.63
N PRO A 72 -6.71 -7.55 0.12
CA PRO A 72 -8.09 -7.62 0.59
C PRO A 72 -8.36 -6.58 1.67
N ASN A 73 -9.59 -6.10 1.71
CA ASN A 73 -10.10 -5.46 2.91
C ASN A 73 -10.24 -6.49 4.03
N LYS A 74 -10.18 -6.01 5.27
CA LYS A 74 -10.18 -6.85 6.46
C LYS A 74 -11.43 -7.74 6.56
N GLU A 75 -12.60 -7.20 6.22
CA GLU A 75 -13.88 -7.94 6.23
C GLU A 75 -13.88 -9.11 5.24
N CYS A 76 -13.15 -9.04 4.12
CA CYS A 76 -13.08 -10.12 3.15
C CYS A 76 -12.24 -11.31 3.62
N VAL A 77 -11.33 -11.12 4.57
CA VAL A 77 -10.48 -12.19 5.12
C VAL A 77 -10.87 -12.61 6.52
N LEU A 78 -11.70 -11.81 7.21
CA LEU A 78 -12.31 -12.12 8.50
C LEU A 78 -13.85 -12.09 8.44
N PRO A 79 -14.51 -12.79 7.48
CA PRO A 79 -15.97 -12.75 7.33
C PRO A 79 -16.71 -13.36 8.54
N ASP A 80 -16.03 -14.19 9.32
CA ASP A 80 -16.51 -14.77 10.57
C ASP A 80 -16.47 -13.78 11.74
N MET A 81 -15.84 -12.61 11.56
CA MET A 81 -15.76 -11.56 12.58
C MET A 81 -16.64 -10.35 12.22
N THR A 82 -17.22 -10.29 11.02
CA THR A 82 -18.11 -9.19 10.60
C THR A 82 -19.47 -9.24 11.33
N PRO A 83 -20.26 -8.14 11.34
CA PRO A 83 -21.65 -8.20 11.77
C PRO A 83 -22.43 -9.35 11.10
N PRO A 84 -23.20 -10.17 11.85
CA PRO A 84 -23.85 -11.37 11.30
C PRO A 84 -24.82 -11.13 10.14
N GLU A 85 -25.36 -9.92 10.04
CA GLU A 85 -26.28 -9.49 8.98
C GLU A 85 -25.60 -9.14 7.65
N LEU A 86 -24.26 -9.05 7.63
CA LEU A 86 -23.48 -8.71 6.44
C LEU A 86 -22.84 -9.98 5.87
N HIS A 87 -23.09 -10.24 4.58
CA HIS A 87 -22.66 -11.48 3.93
C HIS A 87 -21.68 -11.23 2.79
N LYS A 88 -20.50 -11.84 2.86
CA LYS A 88 -19.52 -11.77 1.78
C LYS A 88 -20.08 -12.42 0.52
N ALA A 89 -20.15 -11.66 -0.57
CA ALA A 89 -20.53 -12.23 -1.85
C ALA A 89 -19.42 -13.11 -2.44
N PRO A 90 -19.77 -14.23 -3.10
CA PRO A 90 -18.80 -15.12 -3.74
C PRO A 90 -18.13 -14.48 -4.96
N PHE A 91 -18.80 -13.54 -5.61
CA PHE A 91 -18.27 -12.75 -6.71
C PHE A 91 -18.31 -11.28 -6.29
N ARG A 92 -17.23 -10.53 -6.55
CA ARG A 92 -17.05 -9.11 -6.13
C ARG A 92 -16.22 -8.35 -7.15
N LEU A 93 -16.05 -7.04 -6.98
CA LEU A 93 -15.32 -6.17 -7.90
C LEU A 93 -13.90 -6.67 -8.21
N VAL A 94 -13.19 -7.19 -7.19
CA VAL A 94 -11.84 -7.77 -7.35
C VAL A 94 -11.76 -8.86 -8.44
N HIS A 95 -12.82 -9.64 -8.63
CA HIS A 95 -12.85 -10.70 -9.62
C HIS A 95 -12.88 -10.13 -11.05
N GLN A 96 -13.63 -9.04 -11.27
CA GLN A 96 -13.65 -8.34 -12.57
C GLN A 96 -12.29 -7.73 -12.90
N VAL A 97 -11.60 -7.14 -11.91
CA VAL A 97 -10.23 -6.61 -12.09
C VAL A 97 -9.22 -7.72 -12.35
N ARG A 98 -9.34 -8.85 -11.64
CA ARG A 98 -8.50 -10.04 -11.89
C ARG A 98 -8.68 -10.58 -13.31
N ASP A 99 -9.93 -10.65 -13.79
CA ASP A 99 -10.22 -11.07 -15.16
C ASP A 99 -9.64 -10.09 -16.19
N ALA A 100 -9.69 -8.78 -15.90
CA ALA A 100 -9.06 -7.76 -16.74
C ALA A 100 -7.52 -7.85 -16.76
N ALA A 101 -6.89 -8.31 -15.67
CA ALA A 101 -5.44 -8.49 -15.55
C ALA A 101 -4.92 -9.74 -16.28
N ARG A 102 -5.76 -10.76 -16.42
CA ARG A 102 -5.42 -12.10 -16.91
C ARG A 102 -4.72 -12.06 -18.27
N GLY A 103 -3.51 -12.62 -18.32
CA GLY A 103 -2.69 -12.70 -19.54
C GLY A 103 -1.95 -11.41 -19.91
N HIS A 104 -2.18 -10.30 -19.18
CA HIS A 104 -1.53 -9.02 -19.44
C HIS A 104 -0.45 -8.71 -18.43
N VAL A 105 -0.69 -9.03 -17.15
CA VAL A 105 0.24 -8.83 -16.03
C VAL A 105 0.21 -10.05 -15.11
N HIS A 106 1.25 -10.21 -14.28
CA HIS A 106 1.22 -11.19 -13.19
C HIS A 106 0.53 -10.57 -11.98
N ASP A 107 -0.71 -10.97 -11.70
CA ASP A 107 -1.44 -10.53 -10.51
C ASP A 107 -1.21 -11.44 -9.30
N ILE A 108 -1.28 -10.87 -8.11
CA ILE A 108 -1.30 -11.60 -6.83
C ILE A 108 -2.52 -11.12 -6.05
N VAL A 109 -3.55 -11.94 -5.97
CA VAL A 109 -4.72 -11.70 -5.10
C VAL A 109 -4.43 -12.32 -3.74
N LEU A 110 -4.24 -11.48 -2.72
CA LEU A 110 -3.80 -11.94 -1.39
C LEU A 110 -4.94 -12.57 -0.56
N GLU A 111 -6.19 -12.39 -0.96
CA GLU A 111 -7.35 -12.88 -0.20
C GLU A 111 -7.32 -14.41 0.04
N PRO A 112 -7.17 -15.28 -0.97
CA PRO A 112 -7.12 -16.73 -0.73
C PRO A 112 -5.92 -17.14 0.13
N PHE A 113 -4.78 -16.45 -0.01
CA PHE A 113 -3.59 -16.71 0.81
C PHE A 113 -3.88 -16.45 2.29
N ILE A 114 -4.47 -15.29 2.62
CA ILE A 114 -4.76 -14.91 4.01
C ILE A 114 -5.89 -15.78 4.59
N LEU A 115 -6.96 -16.05 3.83
CA LEU A 115 -8.09 -16.87 4.30
C LEU A 115 -7.67 -18.29 4.70
N ASN A 116 -6.75 -18.88 3.96
CA ASN A 116 -6.24 -20.23 4.22
C ASN A 116 -5.09 -20.26 5.25
N HIS A 117 -4.67 -19.11 5.78
CA HIS A 117 -3.61 -19.07 6.78
C HIS A 117 -4.14 -19.46 8.17
N PRO A 118 -3.50 -20.39 8.90
CA PRO A 118 -3.97 -20.84 10.21
C PRO A 118 -4.04 -19.70 11.25
N GLU A 119 -3.16 -18.70 11.10
CA GLU A 119 -3.11 -17.52 11.97
C GLU A 119 -3.75 -16.27 11.36
N ARG A 120 -4.73 -16.40 10.44
CA ARG A 120 -5.35 -15.27 9.72
C ARG A 120 -5.76 -14.09 10.61
N LEU A 121 -6.27 -14.36 11.82
CA LEU A 121 -6.71 -13.33 12.77
C LEU A 121 -5.56 -12.45 13.27
N LYS A 122 -4.31 -12.91 13.21
CA LYS A 122 -3.13 -12.14 13.62
C LYS A 122 -2.66 -11.17 12.54
N PHE A 123 -3.16 -11.26 11.30
CA PHE A 123 -2.71 -10.42 10.21
C PHE A 123 -3.10 -8.96 10.38
N PHE A 124 -4.20 -8.68 11.09
CA PHE A 124 -4.78 -7.34 11.23
C PHE A 124 -4.90 -6.94 12.68
N ASP A 125 -4.86 -5.64 12.93
CA ASP A 125 -5.19 -5.11 14.25
C ASP A 125 -6.72 -4.96 14.37
N ARG A 126 -7.27 -5.27 15.55
CA ARG A 126 -8.72 -5.24 15.79
C ARG A 126 -9.32 -3.87 15.48
N GLY A 127 -8.63 -2.81 15.91
CA GLY A 127 -9.06 -1.42 15.81
C GLY A 127 -8.49 -0.64 14.63
N ASP A 128 -7.91 -1.31 13.62
CA ASP A 128 -7.32 -0.67 12.45
C ASP A 128 -7.80 -1.31 11.14
N THR A 129 -7.86 -0.55 10.05
CA THR A 129 -8.19 -1.11 8.72
C THR A 129 -7.03 -1.87 8.08
N HIS A 130 -5.79 -1.66 8.52
CA HIS A 130 -4.58 -2.23 7.93
C HIS A 130 -4.19 -3.58 8.54
N TRP A 131 -3.41 -4.35 7.78
CA TRP A 131 -2.63 -5.41 8.39
C TRP A 131 -1.58 -4.82 9.34
N ASN A 132 -1.11 -5.62 10.28
CA ASN A 132 -0.02 -5.25 11.17
C ASN A 132 1.31 -5.81 10.65
N ALA A 133 2.36 -5.70 11.47
CA ALA A 133 3.70 -6.12 11.05
C ALA A 133 3.78 -7.63 10.77
N PHE A 134 3.00 -8.47 11.47
CA PHE A 134 2.94 -9.91 11.24
C PHE A 134 2.28 -10.24 9.90
N GLY A 135 1.12 -9.63 9.61
CA GLY A 135 0.45 -9.81 8.32
C GLY A 135 1.33 -9.34 7.15
N ALA A 136 1.96 -8.18 7.29
CA ALA A 136 2.88 -7.65 6.28
C ALA A 136 4.09 -8.57 6.03
N TRP A 137 4.64 -9.23 7.07
CA TRP A 137 5.75 -10.18 6.91
C TRP A 137 5.35 -11.40 6.09
N HIS A 138 4.21 -12.03 6.41
CA HIS A 138 3.70 -13.17 5.66
C HIS A 138 3.38 -12.82 4.20
N VAL A 139 2.75 -11.66 3.97
CA VAL A 139 2.43 -11.19 2.62
C VAL A 139 3.70 -10.92 1.82
N VAL A 140 4.71 -10.26 2.42
CA VAL A 140 5.99 -10.04 1.73
C VAL A 140 6.67 -11.35 1.40
N ASN A 141 6.73 -12.32 2.33
CA ASN A 141 7.31 -13.63 2.05
C ASN A 141 6.57 -14.39 0.94
N HIS A 142 5.23 -14.30 0.90
CA HIS A 142 4.42 -14.88 -0.18
C HIS A 142 4.76 -14.24 -1.54
N ILE A 143 4.90 -12.91 -1.58
CA ILE A 143 5.31 -12.19 -2.80
C ILE A 143 6.72 -12.59 -3.22
N LEU A 144 7.68 -12.57 -2.30
CA LEU A 144 9.08 -12.91 -2.57
C LEU A 144 9.23 -14.33 -3.13
N ALA A 145 8.53 -15.31 -2.55
CA ALA A 145 8.53 -16.68 -3.02
C ALA A 145 7.94 -16.84 -4.44
N GLY A 146 7.04 -15.94 -4.85
CA GLY A 146 6.43 -15.92 -6.18
C GLY A 146 7.18 -15.07 -7.22
N LEU A 147 8.35 -14.49 -6.87
CA LEU A 147 9.19 -13.72 -7.79
C LEU A 147 10.24 -14.63 -8.44
N GLU A 148 10.11 -14.84 -9.75
CA GLU A 148 11.02 -15.66 -10.55
C GLU A 148 12.18 -14.83 -11.08
N ILE A 149 13.03 -14.30 -10.19
CA ILE A 149 14.20 -13.50 -10.61
C ILE A 149 15.48 -14.35 -10.71
N PRO A 150 16.42 -14.01 -11.60
CA PRO A 150 17.75 -14.64 -11.62
C PRO A 150 18.44 -14.54 -10.25
N GLY A 151 18.95 -15.66 -9.73
CA GLY A 151 19.53 -15.76 -8.39
C GLY A 151 18.52 -15.95 -7.25
N GLY A 152 17.23 -15.77 -7.53
CA GLY A 152 16.15 -15.91 -6.56
C GLY A 152 16.13 -14.80 -5.49
N LEU A 153 15.01 -14.69 -4.78
CA LEU A 153 14.89 -13.90 -3.56
C LEU A 153 14.52 -14.81 -2.41
N GLN A 154 15.37 -14.87 -1.40
CA GLN A 154 15.10 -15.66 -0.21
C GLN A 154 14.02 -14.98 0.63
N PRO A 155 12.95 -15.70 1.03
CA PRO A 155 12.03 -15.22 2.06
C PRO A 155 12.76 -14.83 3.34
N ILE A 156 12.15 -13.97 4.14
CA ILE A 156 12.63 -13.56 5.46
C ILE A 156 12.25 -14.65 6.44
N SER A 157 13.24 -15.35 6.96
CA SER A 157 13.05 -16.44 7.92
C SER A 157 12.57 -15.92 9.27
N GLU A 158 11.99 -16.82 10.08
CA GLU A 158 11.56 -16.49 11.45
C GLU A 158 12.73 -16.10 12.36
N GLN A 159 13.95 -16.52 12.03
CA GLN A 159 15.16 -16.15 12.78
C GLN A 159 15.60 -14.70 12.50
N GLU A 160 15.18 -14.13 11.37
CA GLU A 160 15.56 -12.76 10.98
C GLU A 160 14.59 -11.70 11.52
N VAL A 161 13.39 -12.10 11.97
CA VAL A 161 12.33 -11.21 12.44
C VAL A 161 11.98 -11.49 13.90
N SER A 162 11.82 -10.42 14.67
CA SER A 162 11.31 -10.49 16.05
C SER A 162 9.96 -9.78 16.13
N PHE A 163 8.94 -10.49 16.58
CA PHE A 163 7.61 -9.94 16.83
C PHE A 163 7.42 -9.61 18.31
N ARG A 164 6.79 -8.47 18.59
CA ARG A 164 6.34 -8.10 19.93
C ARG A 164 4.89 -7.65 19.90
N THR A 165 4.16 -7.98 20.95
CA THR A 165 2.81 -7.45 21.16
C THR A 165 2.94 -6.12 21.88
N GLU A 166 2.45 -5.06 21.24
CA GLU A 166 2.26 -3.76 21.85
C GLU A 166 0.85 -3.70 22.42
N THR A 167 0.71 -3.51 23.73
CA THR A 167 -0.60 -3.53 24.42
C THR A 167 -1.38 -2.23 24.23
N GLN A 168 -0.72 -1.16 23.78
CA GLN A 168 -1.34 0.13 23.53
C GLN A 168 -1.09 0.59 22.10
N PHE A 169 -2.10 0.46 21.26
CA PHE A 169 -2.12 1.01 19.93
C PHE A 169 -3.53 1.47 19.58
N ILE A 170 -3.65 2.72 19.14
CA ILE A 170 -4.91 3.29 18.68
C ILE A 170 -4.87 3.33 17.14
N GLY A 171 -5.54 2.36 16.52
CA GLY A 171 -5.70 2.29 15.06
C GLY A 171 -6.63 3.36 14.47
N ASP A 172 -6.70 3.43 13.16
CA ASP A 172 -7.52 4.40 12.42
C ASP A 172 -9.05 4.29 12.70
N LEU A 173 -9.57 3.08 12.96
CA LEU A 173 -10.95 2.86 13.37
C LEU A 173 -11.14 3.18 14.86
N SER A 174 -10.22 2.73 15.69
CA SER A 174 -10.19 2.98 17.13
C SER A 174 -10.25 4.47 17.50
N ARG A 175 -9.60 5.34 16.72
CA ARG A 175 -9.63 6.81 16.92
C ARG A 175 -11.01 7.44 16.72
N LYS A 176 -11.97 6.71 16.15
CA LYS A 176 -13.34 7.20 15.89
C LYS A 176 -14.27 7.09 17.10
N PHE A 177 -13.80 6.49 18.20
CA PHE A 177 -14.56 6.34 19.44
C PHE A 177 -14.18 7.43 20.45
N ASP A 178 -15.09 7.70 21.40
CA ASP A 178 -14.85 8.63 22.51
C ASP A 178 -15.21 7.97 23.87
N PRO A 179 -14.22 7.65 24.72
CA PRO A 179 -12.78 7.78 24.46
C PRO A 179 -12.27 6.79 23.38
N PRO A 180 -11.11 7.04 22.77
CA PRO A 180 -10.50 6.10 21.83
C PRO A 180 -10.21 4.73 22.46
N ILE A 181 -10.34 3.67 21.66
CA ILE A 181 -10.08 2.28 22.08
C ILE A 181 -8.65 1.89 21.70
N SER A 182 -7.94 1.14 22.54
CA SER A 182 -6.55 0.75 22.31
C SER A 182 -6.37 -0.76 22.42
N PRO A 183 -6.74 -1.56 21.40
CA PRO A 183 -6.71 -3.03 21.48
C PRO A 183 -5.30 -3.63 21.33
N GLY A 184 -4.27 -2.79 21.10
CA GLY A 184 -2.90 -3.23 20.86
C GLY A 184 -2.62 -3.57 19.39
N SER A 185 -1.38 -3.97 19.10
CA SER A 185 -0.88 -4.32 17.77
C SER A 185 0.29 -5.29 17.83
N ILE A 186 0.51 -6.06 16.77
CA ILE A 186 1.75 -6.81 16.59
C ILE A 186 2.76 -5.95 15.83
N ARG A 187 3.91 -5.70 16.45
CA ARG A 187 5.04 -4.98 15.88
C ARG A 187 6.17 -5.94 15.55
N ALA A 188 7.00 -5.56 14.58
CA ALA A 188 8.19 -6.31 14.22
C ALA A 188 9.47 -5.48 14.29
N GLN A 189 10.58 -6.17 14.47
CA GLN A 189 11.94 -5.69 14.25
C GLN A 189 12.70 -6.70 13.39
N LEU A 190 13.64 -6.21 12.60
CA LEU A 190 14.60 -7.03 11.88
C LEU A 190 15.98 -6.69 12.48
N PRO A 191 16.43 -7.40 13.53
CA PRO A 191 17.58 -6.97 14.35
C PRO A 191 18.88 -6.82 13.57
N HIS A 192 19.03 -7.58 12.48
CA HIS A 192 20.22 -7.60 11.63
C HIS A 192 20.05 -6.83 10.32
N SER A 193 18.93 -6.13 10.13
CA SER A 193 18.73 -5.33 8.92
C SER A 193 19.55 -4.05 8.95
N THR A 194 20.32 -3.83 7.89
CA THR A 194 21.08 -2.61 7.65
C THR A 194 20.35 -1.61 6.74
N ALA A 195 19.13 -1.94 6.31
CA ALA A 195 18.30 -1.07 5.48
C ALA A 195 17.95 0.23 6.23
N ALA A 196 18.27 1.38 5.64
CA ALA A 196 18.01 2.68 6.22
C ALA A 196 17.26 3.59 5.25
N CYS A 197 16.33 4.40 5.76
CA CYS A 197 15.69 5.45 4.97
C CYS A 197 16.73 6.54 4.65
N ARG A 198 17.11 6.67 3.38
CA ARG A 198 18.09 7.65 2.88
C ARG A 198 17.44 8.88 2.27
N PHE A 199 16.14 8.84 2.02
CA PHE A 199 15.35 9.97 1.55
C PHE A 199 13.88 9.78 1.94
N ASP A 200 13.23 10.84 2.42
CA ASP A 200 11.79 10.91 2.63
C ASP A 200 11.34 12.35 2.34
N ASN A 201 10.44 12.51 1.38
CA ASN A 201 9.93 13.83 1.01
C ASN A 201 8.87 14.37 1.98
N ARG A 202 8.41 13.55 2.95
CA ARG A 202 7.46 13.89 4.02
C ARG A 202 6.10 14.42 3.53
N ILE A 203 5.78 14.27 2.25
CA ILE A 203 4.44 14.55 1.72
C ILE A 203 3.46 13.55 2.34
N VAL A 204 2.24 13.97 2.65
CA VAL A 204 1.22 13.07 3.23
C VAL A 204 0.37 12.43 2.12
N ASN A 205 0.28 11.09 2.16
CA ASN A 205 -0.46 10.26 1.19
C ASN A 205 0.07 10.44 -0.23
N HIS A 206 -0.80 10.71 -1.22
CA HIS A 206 -0.43 10.87 -2.63
C HIS A 206 0.73 11.86 -2.82
N GLY A 207 1.74 11.43 -3.57
CA GLY A 207 2.99 12.14 -3.77
C GLY A 207 4.07 11.85 -2.71
N ASN A 208 3.77 11.11 -1.63
CA ASN A 208 4.80 10.67 -0.69
C ASN A 208 5.78 9.73 -1.39
N LEU A 209 7.07 10.03 -1.24
CA LEU A 209 8.15 9.23 -1.77
C LEU A 209 9.23 9.04 -0.72
N GLY A 210 9.59 7.78 -0.47
CA GLY A 210 10.71 7.42 0.36
C GLY A 210 11.67 6.46 -0.35
N ILE A 211 12.94 6.49 0.05
CA ILE A 211 14.02 5.68 -0.51
C ILE A 211 14.78 5.02 0.63
N TRP A 212 14.90 3.69 0.56
CA TRP A 212 15.64 2.87 1.51
C TRP A 212 16.81 2.18 0.80
N GLU A 213 17.96 2.14 1.46
CA GLU A 213 19.18 1.54 0.89
C GLU A 213 19.94 0.75 1.94
N GLY A 214 20.76 -0.19 1.46
CA GLY A 214 21.72 -0.92 2.30
C GLY A 214 21.17 -2.16 2.98
N GLY A 215 20.00 -2.67 2.61
CA GLY A 215 19.46 -3.91 3.17
C GLY A 215 20.18 -5.17 2.68
N ALA A 216 20.27 -5.32 1.35
CA ALA A 216 21.01 -6.41 0.70
C ALA A 216 21.83 -5.84 -0.47
N PRO A 217 23.16 -5.63 -0.34
CA PRO A 217 23.99 -4.99 -1.38
C PRO A 217 23.88 -5.63 -2.77
N ASP A 218 23.82 -6.96 -2.82
CA ASP A 218 23.65 -7.75 -4.05
C ASP A 218 22.18 -7.99 -4.42
N GLY A 219 21.25 -7.47 -3.62
CA GLY A 219 19.81 -7.56 -3.85
C GLY A 219 19.34 -6.65 -5.00
N PRO A 220 18.07 -6.80 -5.43
CA PRO A 220 17.50 -6.02 -6.52
C PRO A 220 17.22 -4.57 -6.14
N VAL A 221 17.02 -3.74 -7.16
CA VAL A 221 16.31 -2.47 -7.07
C VAL A 221 14.81 -2.73 -7.15
N MET A 222 14.06 -2.30 -6.15
CA MET A 222 12.61 -2.47 -6.08
C MET A 222 11.89 -1.12 -6.14
N LEU A 223 10.90 -0.98 -7.04
CA LEU A 223 9.91 0.10 -6.97
C LEU A 223 8.60 -0.42 -6.41
N VAL A 224 8.05 0.28 -5.43
CA VAL A 224 6.75 -0.03 -4.83
C VAL A 224 5.84 1.17 -5.01
N PHE A 225 4.82 1.02 -5.86
CA PHE A 225 3.73 1.97 -6.00
C PHE A 225 2.52 1.43 -5.25
N GLY A 226 2.03 2.12 -4.24
CA GLY A 226 0.81 1.66 -3.57
C GLY A 226 0.28 2.59 -2.50
N ASP A 227 -0.69 2.10 -1.75
CA ASP A 227 -1.32 2.84 -0.66
C ASP A 227 -0.60 2.61 0.69
N SER A 228 -1.30 2.85 1.80
CA SER A 228 -0.77 2.66 3.16
C SER A 228 -0.42 1.20 3.48
N PHE A 229 -1.02 0.21 2.83
CA PHE A 229 -0.64 -1.20 3.01
C PHE A 229 0.78 -1.46 2.47
N ALA A 230 1.15 -0.79 1.38
CA ALA A 230 2.50 -0.86 0.84
C ALA A 230 3.55 -0.32 1.82
N SER A 231 3.20 0.71 2.62
CA SER A 231 4.10 1.27 3.63
C SER A 231 4.50 0.26 4.70
N GLU A 232 3.57 -0.60 5.14
CA GLU A 232 3.84 -1.64 6.14
C GLU A 232 4.78 -2.75 5.61
N MET A 233 4.85 -2.91 4.28
CA MET A 233 5.74 -3.88 3.63
C MET A 233 7.19 -3.39 3.51
N VAL A 234 7.41 -2.06 3.54
CA VAL A 234 8.69 -1.43 3.19
C VAL A 234 9.86 -2.00 3.98
N ARG A 235 9.71 -2.22 5.29
CA ARG A 235 10.79 -2.75 6.15
C ARG A 235 11.32 -4.10 5.67
N TYR A 236 10.43 -4.97 5.20
CA TYR A 236 10.75 -6.33 4.79
C TYR A 236 11.33 -6.33 3.38
N LEU A 237 10.69 -5.60 2.46
CA LEU A 237 11.19 -5.46 1.10
C LEU A 237 12.57 -4.77 1.07
N ALA A 238 12.75 -3.69 1.85
CA ALA A 238 14.02 -2.98 1.93
C ALA A 238 15.13 -3.86 2.52
N HIS A 239 14.80 -4.77 3.44
CA HIS A 239 15.76 -5.74 3.98
C HIS A 239 16.31 -6.70 2.91
N ARG A 240 15.55 -6.95 1.83
CA ARG A 240 15.95 -7.79 0.70
C ARG A 240 16.41 -7.02 -0.54
N ALA A 241 16.42 -5.69 -0.49
CA ALA A 241 16.77 -4.84 -1.63
C ALA A 241 18.10 -4.13 -1.41
N ARG A 242 18.85 -3.91 -2.49
CA ARG A 242 19.98 -2.95 -2.45
C ARG A 242 19.45 -1.53 -2.33
N ARG A 243 18.34 -1.28 -3.03
CA ARG A 243 17.63 -0.01 -3.09
C ARG A 243 16.14 -0.24 -3.27
N LEU A 244 15.33 0.41 -2.45
CA LEU A 244 13.88 0.39 -2.55
C LEU A 244 13.36 1.82 -2.61
N VAL A 245 12.57 2.12 -3.63
CA VAL A 245 11.82 3.38 -3.71
C VAL A 245 10.34 3.07 -3.56
N ARG A 246 9.71 3.68 -2.55
CA ARG A 246 8.26 3.56 -2.34
C ARG A 246 7.60 4.89 -2.67
N VAL A 247 6.58 4.83 -3.51
CA VAL A 247 5.76 5.98 -3.90
C VAL A 247 4.31 5.70 -3.51
N HIS A 248 3.71 6.59 -2.73
CA HIS A 248 2.31 6.45 -2.33
C HIS A 248 1.39 6.91 -3.46
N THR A 249 0.91 5.98 -4.29
CA THR A 249 0.02 6.22 -5.44
C THR A 249 -0.50 4.89 -5.99
N SER A 250 -1.65 4.90 -6.66
CA SER A 250 -2.20 3.75 -7.41
C SER A 250 -1.69 3.66 -8.85
N ALA A 251 -1.01 4.69 -9.34
CA ALA A 251 -0.46 4.77 -10.68
C ALA A 251 1.05 4.46 -10.71
N ILE A 252 1.57 4.17 -11.91
CA ILE A 252 3.02 4.01 -12.12
C ILE A 252 3.55 5.30 -12.73
N ASP A 253 4.60 5.84 -12.11
CA ASP A 253 5.31 6.98 -12.67
C ASP A 253 6.46 6.53 -13.58
N ARG A 254 6.39 6.88 -14.87
CA ARG A 254 7.40 6.50 -15.86
C ARG A 254 8.75 7.19 -15.64
N GLU A 255 8.76 8.41 -15.13
CA GLU A 255 10.01 9.12 -14.89
C GLU A 255 10.79 8.43 -13.77
N ILE A 256 10.11 8.05 -12.68
CA ILE A 256 10.71 7.25 -11.61
C ILE A 256 11.16 5.89 -12.14
N LEU A 257 10.33 5.21 -12.94
CA LEU A 257 10.67 3.92 -13.57
C LEU A 257 11.98 4.01 -14.37
N PHE A 258 12.11 5.00 -15.24
CA PHE A 258 13.30 5.17 -16.09
C PHE A 258 14.52 5.67 -15.33
N ARG A 259 14.31 6.47 -14.28
CA ARG A 259 15.38 6.96 -13.40
C ARG A 259 16.00 5.82 -12.60
N GLU A 260 15.17 4.97 -12.01
CA GLU A 260 15.61 3.94 -11.07
C GLU A 260 15.99 2.63 -11.75
N ARG A 261 15.48 2.36 -12.97
CA ARG A 261 15.76 1.15 -13.75
C ARG A 261 15.65 -0.13 -12.90
N PRO A 262 14.47 -0.38 -12.29
CA PRO A 262 14.35 -1.43 -11.30
C PRO A 262 14.40 -2.83 -11.89
N ASP A 263 14.81 -3.79 -11.08
CA ASP A 263 14.64 -5.21 -11.39
C ASP A 263 13.19 -5.65 -11.15
N ILE A 264 12.54 -5.07 -10.13
CA ILE A 264 11.19 -5.43 -9.68
C ILE A 264 10.31 -4.19 -9.52
N VAL A 265 9.09 -4.27 -10.02
CA VAL A 265 8.03 -3.28 -9.76
C VAL A 265 6.83 -3.96 -9.12
N LEU A 266 6.40 -3.44 -7.97
CA LEU A 266 5.21 -3.87 -7.25
C LEU A 266 4.18 -2.75 -7.28
N SER A 267 3.01 -3.00 -7.88
CA SER A 267 1.83 -2.17 -7.69
C SER A 267 0.96 -2.79 -6.62
N VAL A 268 0.77 -2.13 -5.48
CA VAL A 268 -0.02 -2.63 -4.35
C VAL A 268 -1.28 -1.79 -4.23
N SER A 269 -2.45 -2.42 -4.35
CA SER A 269 -3.74 -1.74 -4.29
C SER A 269 -4.72 -2.48 -3.39
N ILE A 270 -5.26 -1.77 -2.39
CA ILE A 270 -6.37 -2.25 -1.57
C ILE A 270 -7.65 -2.37 -2.40
N GLU A 271 -8.39 -3.46 -2.19
CA GLU A 271 -9.51 -3.81 -3.05
C GLU A 271 -10.63 -2.75 -3.07
N ARG A 272 -10.83 -2.00 -1.97
CA ARG A 272 -11.80 -0.89 -1.94
C ARG A 272 -11.45 0.26 -2.88
N PHE A 273 -10.23 0.34 -3.41
CA PHE A 273 -9.87 1.36 -4.41
C PHE A 273 -10.08 0.89 -5.85
N LEU A 274 -10.40 -0.39 -6.07
CA LEU A 274 -10.51 -0.98 -7.40
C LEU A 274 -11.73 -0.48 -8.21
N ARG A 275 -12.68 0.22 -7.55
CA ARG A 275 -13.80 0.89 -8.23
C ARG A 275 -13.37 1.97 -9.23
N THR A 276 -12.14 2.47 -9.10
CA THR A 276 -11.59 3.50 -9.97
C THR A 276 -10.34 2.98 -10.65
N VAL A 277 -10.30 3.05 -11.98
CA VAL A 277 -9.10 2.74 -12.76
C VAL A 277 -8.04 3.80 -12.44
N PRO A 278 -6.80 3.42 -12.09
CA PRO A 278 -5.74 4.39 -11.87
C PRO A 278 -5.44 5.21 -13.14
N PRO A 279 -4.93 6.43 -13.01
CA PRO A 279 -4.43 7.20 -14.16
C PRO A 279 -3.50 6.35 -15.04
N ARG A 280 -3.64 6.53 -16.36
CA ARG A 280 -2.83 5.80 -17.33
C ARG A 280 -1.35 6.04 -17.07
N ILE A 281 -0.54 4.99 -17.19
CA ILE A 281 0.92 5.07 -17.05
C ILE A 281 1.57 6.13 -17.97
N THR A 282 0.92 6.50 -19.08
CA THR A 282 1.39 7.54 -20.01
C THR A 282 1.13 8.97 -19.54
N ASP A 283 0.18 9.16 -18.62
CA ASP A 283 -0.37 10.47 -18.28
C ASP A 283 -0.06 10.87 -16.84
N PHE A 284 0.24 9.89 -15.98
CA PHE A 284 0.55 10.13 -14.58
C PHE A 284 1.96 10.72 -14.40
N SER A 285 2.06 11.71 -13.51
CA SER A 285 3.32 12.17 -12.95
C SER A 285 3.16 12.48 -11.46
N TYR A 286 4.00 11.90 -10.62
CA TYR A 286 4.02 12.18 -9.17
C TYR A 286 4.34 13.64 -8.87
N LYS A 287 5.00 14.36 -9.80
CA LYS A 287 5.25 15.80 -9.69
C LYS A 287 3.96 16.61 -9.72
N THR A 288 2.91 16.11 -10.36
CA THR A 288 1.58 16.73 -10.30
C THR A 288 1.04 16.70 -8.87
N ASP A 289 1.18 15.56 -8.17
CA ASP A 289 0.83 15.45 -6.76
C ASP A 289 1.69 16.38 -5.90
N LEU A 290 3.00 16.46 -6.17
CA LEU A 290 3.89 17.39 -5.45
C LEU A 290 3.43 18.84 -5.59
N ARG A 291 3.15 19.31 -6.81
CA ARG A 291 2.68 20.68 -7.06
C ARG A 291 1.36 20.96 -6.34
N GLN A 292 0.41 20.03 -6.42
CA GLN A 292 -0.88 20.17 -5.74
C GLN A 292 -0.70 20.25 -4.22
N LYS A 293 0.13 19.37 -3.64
CA LYS A 293 0.37 19.32 -2.20
C LYS A 293 1.09 20.56 -1.72
N LEU A 294 2.18 20.96 -2.38
CA LEU A 294 2.97 22.14 -2.00
C LEU A 294 2.19 23.44 -2.20
N GLY A 295 1.38 23.55 -3.26
CA GLY A 295 0.51 24.69 -3.51
C GLY A 295 -0.64 24.82 -2.49
N GLY A 296 -1.06 23.71 -1.88
CA GLY A 296 -2.10 23.70 -0.85
C GLY A 296 -1.60 23.94 0.58
N LEU A 297 -0.28 24.02 0.80
CA LEU A 297 0.30 24.31 2.11
C LEU A 297 0.38 25.82 2.35
N ASP A 298 0.21 26.23 3.60
CA ASP A 298 0.61 27.58 4.02
C ASP A 298 2.14 27.77 3.85
N PRO A 299 2.61 29.02 3.63
CA PRO A 299 4.02 29.28 3.34
C PRO A 299 5.00 28.76 4.38
N GLU A 300 4.64 28.80 5.67
CA GLU A 300 5.50 28.36 6.77
C GLU A 300 5.69 26.83 6.74
N LYS A 301 4.59 26.07 6.65
CA LYS A 301 4.65 24.60 6.52
C LYS A 301 5.37 24.18 5.24
N ARG A 302 5.16 24.92 4.14
CA ARG A 302 5.85 24.67 2.88
C ARG A 302 7.36 24.87 3.02
N ALA A 303 7.80 25.99 3.61
CA ALA A 303 9.21 26.26 3.85
C ALA A 303 9.84 25.20 4.76
N ALA A 304 9.16 24.82 5.85
CA ALA A 304 9.62 23.77 6.76
C ALA A 304 9.76 22.40 6.06
N LEU A 305 8.85 22.08 5.13
CA LEU A 305 8.90 20.85 4.34
C LEU A 305 10.05 20.85 3.33
N LEU A 306 10.33 22.00 2.69
CA LEU A 306 11.37 22.13 1.67
C LEU A 306 12.78 22.33 2.24
N ALA A 307 12.92 22.87 3.45
CA ALA A 307 14.23 23.17 4.04
C ALA A 307 15.21 21.97 4.03
N PRO A 308 14.80 20.73 4.42
CA PRO A 308 15.70 19.58 4.33
C PRO A 308 16.09 19.21 2.89
N MET A 309 15.26 19.52 1.89
CA MET A 309 15.54 19.20 0.49
C MET A 309 16.73 20.00 -0.06
N HIS A 310 16.99 21.20 0.47
CA HIS A 310 18.16 21.99 0.07
C HIS A 310 19.48 21.30 0.41
N ALA A 311 19.55 20.62 1.56
CA ALA A 311 20.73 19.87 1.98
C ALA A 311 20.92 18.57 1.16
N LEU A 312 19.90 18.11 0.45
CA LEU A 312 19.89 16.88 -0.35
C LEU A 312 20.07 17.15 -1.85
N ARG A 313 20.52 18.35 -2.25
CA ARG A 313 20.74 18.74 -3.66
C ARG A 313 21.95 18.06 -4.31
N THR A 314 22.73 17.30 -3.56
CA THR A 314 23.89 16.54 -4.05
C THR A 314 23.78 15.08 -3.63
N GLY A 315 24.48 14.19 -4.33
CA GLY A 315 24.45 12.74 -4.05
C GLY A 315 23.35 11.98 -4.78
N PRO A 316 23.14 10.69 -4.43
CA PRO A 316 22.36 9.74 -5.24
C PRO A 316 20.86 10.07 -5.31
N ASN A 317 20.32 10.84 -4.36
CA ASN A 317 18.89 11.19 -4.29
C ASN A 317 18.59 12.65 -4.70
N ALA A 318 19.59 13.36 -5.25
CA ALA A 318 19.49 14.79 -5.57
C ALA A 318 18.37 15.14 -6.55
N ALA A 319 18.10 14.26 -7.52
CA ALA A 319 17.02 14.45 -8.48
C ALA A 319 15.65 14.56 -7.79
N TYR A 320 15.39 13.74 -6.76
CA TYR A 320 14.13 13.79 -6.02
C TYR A 320 13.98 15.05 -5.16
N ALA A 321 15.07 15.53 -4.57
CA ALA A 321 15.10 16.81 -3.87
C ALA A 321 14.84 17.98 -4.84
N ALA A 322 15.45 17.93 -6.03
CA ALA A 322 15.23 18.93 -7.08
C ALA A 322 13.78 18.93 -7.57
N ASP A 323 13.16 17.77 -7.74
CA ASP A 323 11.76 17.66 -8.13
C ASP A 323 10.81 18.28 -7.10
N MET A 324 11.08 18.08 -5.80
CA MET A 324 10.34 18.74 -4.72
C MET A 324 10.46 20.26 -4.79
N LEU A 325 11.69 20.77 -4.92
CA LEU A 325 11.96 22.20 -4.96
C LEU A 325 11.35 22.86 -6.21
N ALA A 326 11.44 22.22 -7.36
CA ALA A 326 10.87 22.71 -8.63
C ALA A 326 9.33 22.60 -8.69
N SER A 327 8.72 21.84 -7.78
CA SER A 327 7.26 21.71 -7.67
C SER A 327 6.62 22.74 -6.74
N ALA A 328 7.42 23.53 -6.02
CA ALA A 328 6.92 24.64 -5.23
C ALA A 328 6.42 25.77 -6.16
N PRO A 329 5.32 26.47 -5.80
CA PRO A 329 4.91 27.66 -6.54
C PRO A 329 6.00 28.73 -6.50
N LEU A 330 6.14 29.50 -7.59
CA LEU A 330 6.98 30.70 -7.58
C LEU A 330 6.39 31.70 -6.58
N GLU A 331 7.23 32.28 -5.74
CA GLU A 331 6.85 33.31 -4.77
C GLU A 331 6.76 34.70 -5.40
#